data_AF-A0A9E5S5E4-F1
#
_entry.id   AF-A0A9E5S5E4-F1
#
_cell.length_a   1.000
_cell.length_b   1.000
_cell.length_c   1.000
_cell.angle_alpha   90.00
_cell.angle_beta   90.00
_cell.angle_gamma   90.00
#
_symmetry.space_group_name_H-M   'P 1'
#
loop_
_entity.id
_entity.type
_entity.pdbx_description
1 polymer ?
#
loop_
_entity_poly.entity_id
_entity_poly.type
_entity_poly.pdbx_seq_one_letter_code
_entity_poly.pdbx_strand_id
1 'polypeptide(L)' 'MARKTKTAVHGQKKKDVTVTLTPEGVEILDARAEALGISRSELIERMARSQKSSTEIQILGECYAT' A
#
# COMPACT_ATOMS: atom_id res chain seq x y z
N MET A 1 -14.76 -13.58 16.23
CA MET A 1 -13.32 -13.30 16.05
C MET A 1 -13.10 -11.79 16.14
N ALA A 2 -12.71 -11.26 17.30
CA ALA A 2 -12.55 -9.82 17.49
C ALA A 2 -11.24 -9.32 16.85
N ARG A 3 -11.33 -8.57 15.74
CA ARG A 3 -10.18 -7.86 15.17
C ARG A 3 -9.78 -6.74 16.14
N LYS A 4 -8.68 -6.91 16.87
CA LYS A 4 -8.02 -5.82 17.60
C LYS A 4 -7.51 -4.81 16.56
N THR A 5 -8.30 -3.79 16.26
CA THR A 5 -7.84 -2.63 15.46
C THR A 5 -6.83 -1.86 16.29
N LYS A 6 -5.57 -2.29 16.21
CA LYS A 6 -4.42 -1.59 16.79
C LYS A 6 -4.25 -0.25 16.08
N THR A 7 -4.41 0.81 16.86
CA THR A 7 -3.84 2.15 16.72
C THR A 7 -4.14 2.88 15.41
N ALA A 8 -4.94 3.93 15.51
CA ALA A 8 -5.06 4.97 14.48
C ALA A 8 -3.68 5.59 14.21
N VAL A 9 -2.95 5.05 13.23
CA VAL A 9 -1.76 5.72 12.71
C VAL A 9 -2.26 7.02 12.06
N HIS A 10 -1.75 8.17 12.54
CA HIS A 10 -2.16 9.52 12.12
C HIS A 10 -3.57 10.00 12.54
N GLY A 11 -4.18 9.43 13.58
CA GLY A 11 -5.47 9.92 14.12
C GLY A 11 -6.68 9.68 13.20
N GLN A 12 -6.49 9.00 12.06
CA GLN A 12 -7.56 8.61 11.16
C GLN A 12 -8.01 7.17 11.44
N LYS A 13 -9.32 6.95 11.40
CA LYS A 13 -9.90 5.60 11.49
C LYS A 13 -9.80 4.94 10.12
N LYS A 14 -9.13 3.78 10.04
CA LYS A 14 -9.11 2.98 8.81
C LYS A 14 -10.55 2.61 8.43
N LYS A 15 -10.91 2.83 7.17
CA LYS A 15 -12.14 2.30 6.56
C LYS A 15 -11.79 1.02 5.81
N ASP A 16 -12.62 0.00 5.97
CA ASP A 16 -12.47 -1.24 5.21
C ASP A 16 -12.91 -0.97 3.77
N VAL A 17 -12.05 -1.30 2.80
CA VAL A 17 -12.29 -1.09 1.37
C VAL A 17 -11.94 -2.38 0.65
N THR A 18 -12.83 -2.82 -0.23
CA THR A 18 -12.57 -3.95 -1.13
C THR A 18 -12.18 -3.40 -2.49
N VAL A 19 -11.04 -3.86 -3.03
CA VAL A 19 -10.55 -3.48 -4.36
C VAL A 19 -10.48 -4.75 -5.21
N THR A 20 -10.97 -4.67 -6.43
CA THR A 20 -10.86 -5.75 -7.41
C THR A 20 -9.73 -5.43 -8.37
N LEU A 21 -8.81 -6.37 -8.58
CA LEU A 21 -7.64 -6.24 -9.45
C LEU A 21 -7.48 -7.53 -10.26
N THR A 22 -6.72 -7.46 -11.34
CA THR A 22 -6.29 -8.67 -12.04
C THR A 22 -5.37 -9.51 -11.14
N PRO A 23 -5.30 -10.84 -11.33
CA PRO A 23 -4.41 -11.71 -10.55
C PRO A 23 -2.96 -11.21 -10.56
N GLU A 24 -2.43 -10.87 -11.74
CA GLU A 24 -1.09 -10.30 -11.90
C GLU A 24 -0.90 -9.00 -11.10
N GLY A 25 -1.92 -8.15 -11.06
CA GLY A 25 -1.89 -6.91 -10.29
C GLY A 25 -1.80 -7.15 -8.77
N VAL A 26 -2.41 -8.23 -8.27
CA VAL A 26 -2.29 -8.63 -6.87
C VAL A 26 -0.88 -9.16 -6.58
N GLU A 27 -0.33 -10.00 -7.46
CA GLU A 27 1.01 -10.55 -7.30
C GLU A 27 2.09 -9.47 -7.28
N ILE A 28 1.98 -8.47 -8.17
CA ILE A 28 2.89 -7.31 -8.19
C ILE A 28 2.81 -6.52 -6.88
N LEU A 29 1.62 -6.34 -6.31
CA LEU A 29 1.45 -5.64 -5.04
C LEU A 29 2.05 -6.41 -3.86
N ASP A 30 1.88 -7.73 -3.81
CA ASP A 30 2.51 -8.56 -2.78
C ASP A 30 4.04 -8.55 -2.91
N ALA A 31 4.59 -8.70 -4.12
CA ALA A 31 6.03 -8.65 -4.35
C ALA A 31 6.64 -7.30 -3.92
N ARG A 32 5.97 -6.18 -4.24
CA ARG A 32 6.41 -4.84 -3.83
C ARG A 32 6.30 -4.64 -2.32
N ALA A 33 5.25 -5.16 -1.69
CA ALA A 33 5.06 -5.06 -0.25
C ALA A 33 6.14 -5.87 0.50
N GLU A 34 6.45 -7.07 0.01
CA GLU A 34 7.53 -7.92 0.54
C GLU A 34 8.90 -7.25 0.40
N ALA A 35 9.23 -6.69 -0.78
CA ALA A 35 10.47 -5.97 -1.01
C ALA A 35 10.65 -4.76 -0.07
N LEU A 36 9.55 -4.13 0.34
CA LEU A 36 9.54 -3.01 1.28
C LEU A 36 9.42 -3.44 2.75
N GLY A 37 9.23 -4.73 3.03
CA GLY A 37 9.01 -5.25 4.39
C GLY A 37 7.74 -4.73 5.06
N ILE A 38 6.73 -4.34 4.27
CA ILE A 38 5.46 -3.80 4.77
C ILE A 38 4.28 -4.66 4.33
N SER A 39 3.11 -4.44 4.95
CA SER A 39 1.88 -5.12 4.50
C SER A 39 1.36 -4.52 3.19
N ARG A 40 0.66 -5.34 2.39
CA ARG A 40 -0.02 -4.90 1.17
C ARG A 40 -0.97 -3.72 1.39
N SER A 41 -1.72 -3.73 2.49
CA SER A 41 -2.63 -2.63 2.85
C SER A 41 -1.86 -1.35 3.18
N GLU A 42 -0.71 -1.46 3.85
CA GLU A 42 0.16 -0.31 4.14
C GLU A 42 0.76 0.26 2.84
N LEU A 43 1.18 -0.60 1.90
CA LEU A 43 1.64 -0.16 0.58
C LEU A 43 0.55 0.63 -0.16
N ILE A 44 -0.69 0.11 -0.18
CA ILE A 44 -1.85 0.79 -0.80
C ILE A 44 -2.15 2.12 -0.10
N GLU A 45 -2.11 2.17 1.23
CA GLU A 45 -2.34 3.41 1.99
C GLU A 45 -1.26 4.47 1.73
N ARG A 46 0.01 4.06 1.56
CA ARG A 46 1.11 4.98 1.20
C ARG A 46 0.98 5.50 -0.23
N MET A 47 0.63 4.61 -1.17
CA MET A 47 0.33 4.98 -2.55
C MET A 47 -0.82 6.01 -2.62
N ALA A 48 -1.91 5.77 -1.89
CA ALA A 48 -3.08 6.65 -1.88
C ALA A 48 -2.82 8.02 -1.23
N ARG A 49 -1.89 8.10 -0.27
CA ARG A 49 -1.52 9.36 0.40
C ARG A 49 -0.40 10.13 -0.30
N SER A 50 0.13 9.63 -1.41
CA SER A 50 1.34 10.17 -2.05
C SER A 50 2.53 10.34 -1.09
N GLN A 51 2.54 9.62 0.04
CA GLN A 51 3.67 9.53 0.95
C GLN A 51 4.64 8.49 0.38
N LYS A 52 5.34 8.86 -0.69
CA LYS A 52 6.40 8.05 -1.28
C LYS A 52 7.72 8.54 -0.72
N SER A 53 8.41 7.69 0.04
CA SER A 53 9.82 7.93 0.36
C SER A 53 10.65 7.83 -0.93
N SER A 54 11.79 8.51 -1.04
CA SER A 54 12.61 8.52 -2.28
C SER A 54 13.02 7.12 -2.77
N THR A 55 13.06 6.14 -1.87
CA THR A 55 13.28 4.71 -2.18
C THR A 55 12.05 4.05 -2.79
N GLU A 56 10.83 4.39 -2.35
CA GLU A 56 9.57 3.87 -2.91
C GLU A 56 9.34 4.42 -4.33
N ILE A 57 9.78 5.64 -4.62
CA ILE A 57 9.71 6.22 -5.98
C ILE A 57 10.57 5.43 -6.97
N GLN A 58 11.72 4.89 -6.55
CA GLN A 58 12.57 4.06 -7.41
C GLN A 58 12.02 2.65 -7.60
N ILE A 59 11.39 2.07 -6.57
CA ILE A 59 10.78 0.72 -6.65
C ILE A 59 9.43 0.76 -7.40
N LEU A 60 8.72 1.89 -7.34
CA LEU A 60 7.46 2.12 -8.09
C LEU A 60 7.67 2.83 -9.44
N GLY A 61 8.83 3.42 -9.71
CA GLY A 61 9.07 4.29 -10.88
C GLY A 61 9.03 3.50 -12.19
N GLU A 62 8.47 3.99 -13.29
CA GLU A 62 8.06 5.34 -13.68
C GLU A 62 6.65 5.32 -14.29
N CYS A 63 5.74 6.18 -13.83
CA CYS A 63 4.48 6.49 -14.53
C CYS A 63 4.12 7.98 -14.42
N TYR A 64 5.12 8.87 -14.45
CA TYR A 64 4.89 10.31 -14.65
C TYR A 64 6.03 10.90 -15.49
N ALA A 65 6.06 10.50 -16.76
CA ALA A 65 6.68 11.28 -17.82
C ALA A 65 5.70 11.32 -18.99
N THR A 66 4.78 12.30 -18.93
CA THR A 66 4.20 13.11 -20.04
C THR A 66 3.20 14.07 -19.43
#